data_AF-A0A954S0K3-F1
#
_entry.id   AF-A0A954S0K3-F1
#
_cell.length_a   1.000
_cell.length_b   1.000
_cell.length_c   1.000
_cell.angle_alpha   90.00
_cell.angle_beta   90.00
_cell.angle_gamma   90.00
#
_symmetry.space_group_name_H-M   'P 1'
#
loop_
_entity.id
_entity.type
_entity.pdbx_description
1 polymer ?
#
loop_
_entity_poly.entity_id
_entity_poly.type
_entity_poly.pdbx_seq_one_letter_code
_entity_poly.pdbx_strand_id
1 'polypeptide(L)'
;MKCHLTRIAWLLVAAAALIPSSASAANRVPVRSNTAPYREVPLFEAMKNGEIEVQLIPKDATQATLIVKNKGKEPVSVRLPEAFAGVPVHAQFGGGMGGMGGGMGGMGGGMGGMGGGMGGGQGMGMGGGMGGMGGGMGGMGGGMGGMGGGGGGFFNVVPEKPGKIKLDAVCLEHGKPDPTPRMKYTIAPIETVTSDPAAIEVVKMLGQGMLPQNTAQAAVWNRTDNLSWAELAQKDRVRLLRGQYVEKFFNHQELAMAMQAVQVATARAQFMKSQATTSPTAITSPGLLEAANQ
;
A
#
# COMPACT_ATOMS: atom_id res chain seq x y z
N MET A 1 3.02 -53.72 -56.29
CA MET A 1 1.65 -53.27 -56.63
C MET A 1 1.59 -51.76 -56.51
N LYS A 2 1.16 -51.09 -57.59
CA LYS A 2 0.54 -49.74 -57.70
C LYS A 2 1.42 -48.56 -57.25
N CYS A 3 2.03 -47.78 -58.15
CA CYS A 3 1.52 -46.92 -59.24
C CYS A 3 1.61 -45.44 -58.85
N HIS A 4 2.66 -44.85 -59.39
CA HIS A 4 3.01 -43.44 -59.51
C HIS A 4 1.92 -42.57 -60.18
N LEU A 5 1.82 -41.33 -59.68
CA LEU A 5 1.95 -40.08 -60.48
C LEU A 5 0.87 -39.84 -61.55
N THR A 6 0.08 -38.76 -61.49
CA THR A 6 0.38 -37.44 -62.10
C THR A 6 -0.93 -36.64 -62.19
N ARG A 7 -0.82 -35.33 -62.45
CA ARG A 7 -1.82 -34.33 -62.91
C ARG A 7 -2.28 -33.39 -61.78
N ILE A 8 -2.09 -32.08 -61.81
CA ILE A 8 -1.91 -31.11 -62.90
C ILE A 8 -1.05 -29.95 -62.40
N ALA A 9 -0.08 -29.56 -63.22
CA ALA A 9 0.64 -28.29 -63.12
C ALA A 9 -0.24 -27.17 -63.69
N TRP A 10 -0.31 -26.04 -62.97
CA TRP A 10 -0.61 -24.74 -63.57
C TRP A 10 0.58 -23.83 -63.29
N LEU A 11 1.36 -23.62 -64.35
CA LEU A 11 2.29 -22.50 -64.49
C LEU A 11 1.45 -21.27 -64.86
N LEU A 12 1.48 -20.23 -64.02
CA LEU A 12 1.30 -18.86 -64.47
C LEU A 12 2.39 -17.98 -63.85
N VAL A 13 3.24 -17.49 -64.74
CA VAL A 13 4.25 -16.46 -64.52
C VAL A 13 3.54 -15.13 -64.24
N ALA A 14 3.95 -14.41 -63.20
CA ALA A 14 3.66 -12.98 -63.09
C ALA A 14 4.83 -12.23 -62.45
N ALA A 15 5.19 -11.16 -63.14
CA ALA A 15 6.32 -10.24 -63.00
C ALA A 15 6.66 -9.74 -61.59
N ALA A 16 7.96 -9.49 -61.41
CA ALA A 16 8.51 -8.62 -60.38
C ALA A 16 7.87 -7.22 -60.43
N ALA A 17 7.42 -6.74 -59.28
CA ALA A 17 7.31 -5.31 -58.99
C ALA A 17 7.76 -5.10 -57.54
N LEU A 18 8.93 -4.46 -57.38
CA LEU A 18 9.37 -3.91 -56.09
C LEU A 18 8.29 -2.95 -55.59
N ILE A 19 7.69 -3.27 -54.43
CA ILE A 19 6.84 -2.33 -53.71
C ILE A 19 7.75 -1.59 -52.72
N PRO A 20 7.92 -0.26 -52.83
CA PRO A 20 8.62 0.52 -51.84
C PRO A 20 7.83 0.51 -50.53
N SER A 21 8.44 0.00 -49.46
CA SER A 21 7.96 0.14 -48.08
C SER A 21 7.85 1.62 -47.74
N SER A 22 6.64 2.17 -47.88
CA SER A 22 6.33 3.51 -47.43
C SER A 22 6.31 3.49 -45.90
N ALA A 23 7.41 3.94 -45.30
CA ALA A 23 7.46 4.27 -43.90
C ALA A 23 6.52 5.47 -43.66
N SER A 24 5.29 5.20 -43.23
CA SER A 24 4.47 6.23 -42.58
C SER A 24 5.08 6.53 -41.22
N ALA A 25 6.09 7.40 -41.23
CA ALA A 25 6.41 8.25 -40.08
C ALA A 25 5.20 9.17 -39.87
N ALA A 26 4.18 8.66 -39.18
CA ALA A 26 3.09 9.47 -38.67
C ALA A 26 3.72 10.46 -37.70
N ASN A 27 3.90 11.69 -38.17
CA ASN A 27 4.37 12.82 -37.40
C ASN A 27 3.32 13.09 -36.32
N ARG A 28 3.43 12.41 -35.17
CA ARG A 28 2.62 12.72 -34.00
C ARG A 28 3.13 14.05 -33.51
N VAL A 29 2.42 15.12 -33.88
CA VAL A 29 2.52 16.40 -33.19
C VAL A 29 2.34 16.09 -31.70
N PRO A 30 3.35 16.29 -30.85
CA PRO A 30 3.14 16.12 -29.42
C PRO A 30 2.09 17.15 -29.04
N VAL A 31 0.91 16.68 -28.64
CA VAL A 31 -0.10 17.52 -27.99
C VAL A 31 0.58 18.02 -26.72
N ARG A 32 1.12 19.23 -26.77
CA ARG A 32 1.58 19.94 -25.58
C ARG A 32 0.34 20.16 -24.74
N SER A 33 0.16 19.35 -23.70
CA SER A 33 -0.82 19.64 -22.66
C SER A 33 -0.41 20.98 -22.06
N ASN A 34 -1.18 22.03 -22.33
CA ASN A 34 -0.99 23.33 -21.71
C ASN A 34 -1.60 23.29 -20.30
N THR A 35 -1.02 22.45 -19.45
CA THR A 35 -1.27 22.48 -18.02
C THR A 35 -0.14 23.30 -17.44
N ALA A 36 -0.46 24.36 -16.68
CA ALA A 36 0.55 25.14 -15.97
C ALA A 36 1.53 24.16 -15.27
N PRO A 37 2.85 24.36 -15.38
CA PRO A 37 3.82 23.41 -14.84
C PRO A 37 3.55 23.27 -13.34
N TYR A 38 3.11 22.09 -12.92
CA TYR A 38 2.99 21.80 -11.50
C TYR A 38 4.39 21.86 -10.91
N ARG A 39 4.56 22.62 -9.84
CA ARG A 39 5.82 22.58 -9.09
C ARG A 39 5.91 21.23 -8.40
N GLU A 40 6.91 20.43 -8.78
CA GLU A 40 7.17 19.12 -8.18
C GLU A 40 7.93 19.26 -6.87
N VAL A 41 7.39 18.69 -5.78
CA VAL A 41 8.00 18.75 -4.44
C VAL A 41 7.89 17.41 -3.71
N PRO A 42 8.93 16.96 -2.98
CA PRO A 42 8.83 15.81 -2.10
C PRO A 42 7.84 16.05 -0.95
N LEU A 43 7.02 15.04 -0.62
CA LEU A 43 5.97 15.13 0.41
C LEU A 43 6.46 15.71 1.75
N PHE A 44 7.53 15.17 2.30
CA PHE A 44 8.04 15.59 3.61
C PHE A 44 8.67 16.98 3.60
N GLU A 45 9.30 17.38 2.49
CA GLU A 45 9.85 18.73 2.34
C GLU A 45 8.74 19.77 2.23
N ALA A 46 7.72 19.49 1.42
CA ALA A 46 6.56 20.36 1.27
C ALA A 46 5.78 20.53 2.58
N MET A 47 5.70 19.47 3.40
CA MET A 47 5.12 19.55 4.75
C MET A 47 5.96 20.44 5.67
N LYS A 48 7.28 20.27 5.67
CA LYS A 48 8.21 21.04 6.52
C LYS A 48 8.19 22.53 6.17
N ASN A 49 8.11 22.85 4.88
CA ASN A 49 8.02 24.22 4.40
C ASN A 49 6.63 24.86 4.60
N GLY A 50 5.64 24.09 5.03
CA GLY A 50 4.26 24.56 5.23
C GLY A 50 3.49 24.81 3.93
N GLU A 51 4.00 24.34 2.79
CA GLU A 51 3.37 24.46 1.46
C GLU A 51 2.10 23.59 1.37
N ILE A 52 2.10 22.46 2.07
CA ILE A 52 0.97 21.53 2.17
C ILE A 52 0.66 21.20 3.63
N GLU A 53 -0.60 20.87 3.89
CA GLU A 53 -1.06 20.24 5.12
C GLU A 53 -1.45 18.80 4.84
N VAL A 54 -0.92 17.88 5.64
CA VAL A 54 -1.14 16.45 5.46
C VAL A 54 -1.77 15.89 6.72
N GLN A 55 -2.88 15.18 6.56
CA GLN A 55 -3.57 14.48 7.63
C GLN A 55 -3.70 13.01 7.26
N LEU A 56 -3.33 12.12 8.18
CA LEU A 56 -3.53 10.68 8.03
C LEU A 56 -4.71 10.25 8.90
N ILE A 57 -5.75 9.71 8.27
CA ILE A 57 -6.93 9.17 8.96
C ILE A 57 -6.94 7.66 8.76
N PRO A 58 -6.56 6.87 9.77
CA PRO A 58 -6.66 5.41 9.67
C PRO A 58 -8.13 4.97 9.70
N LYS A 59 -8.46 3.95 8.91
CA LYS A 59 -9.74 3.25 8.97
C LYS A 59 -9.68 2.12 10.00
N ASP A 60 -8.65 1.30 9.86
CA ASP A 60 -8.33 0.12 10.67
C ASP A 60 -6.84 -0.22 10.47
N ALA A 61 -6.37 -1.35 11.01
CA ALA A 61 -5.00 -1.84 10.89
C ALA A 61 -4.51 -2.04 9.44
N THR A 62 -5.42 -2.12 8.47
CA THR A 62 -5.12 -2.47 7.08
C THR A 62 -5.21 -1.30 6.11
N GLN A 63 -5.92 -0.23 6.48
CA GLN A 63 -6.22 0.87 5.56
C GLN A 63 -6.16 2.24 6.23
N ALA A 64 -5.65 3.23 5.50
CA ALA A 64 -5.71 4.63 5.90
C ALA A 64 -6.05 5.54 4.71
N THR A 65 -6.55 6.74 5.01
CA THR A 65 -6.74 7.80 4.01
C THR A 65 -5.78 8.94 4.31
N LEU A 66 -4.93 9.27 3.33
CA LEU A 66 -4.11 10.47 3.36
C LEU A 66 -4.89 11.61 2.73
N ILE A 67 -5.02 12.71 3.46
CA ILE A 67 -5.62 13.94 2.98
C ILE A 67 -4.51 14.97 2.84
N VAL A 68 -4.29 15.46 1.63
CA VAL A 68 -3.29 16.48 1.31
C VAL A 68 -4.01 17.75 0.89
N LYS A 69 -3.79 18.84 1.60
CA LYS A 69 -4.35 20.16 1.32
C LYS A 69 -3.23 21.10 0.92
N ASN A 70 -3.35 21.69 -0.27
CA ASN A 70 -2.45 22.74 -0.72
C ASN A 70 -2.77 24.05 0.01
N LYS A 71 -1.77 24.66 0.65
CA LYS A 71 -1.90 25.95 1.34
C LYS A 71 -1.52 27.14 0.45
N GLY A 72 -0.88 26.90 -0.69
CA GLY A 72 -0.52 27.89 -1.68
C GLY A 72 -1.65 28.24 -2.64
N LYS A 73 -1.36 29.21 -3.52
CA LYS A 73 -2.26 29.66 -4.60
C LYS A 73 -1.95 28.99 -5.94
N GLU A 74 -0.82 28.31 -6.05
CA GLU A 74 -0.37 27.62 -7.25
C GLU A 74 -0.58 26.11 -7.10
N PRO A 75 -0.90 25.39 -8.18
CA PRO A 75 -1.03 23.94 -8.13
C PRO A 75 0.33 23.26 -7.92
N VAL A 76 0.36 22.28 -7.03
CA VAL A 76 1.59 21.58 -6.62
C VAL A 76 1.46 20.10 -6.95
N SER A 77 2.53 19.50 -7.46
CA SER A 77 2.65 18.05 -7.66
C SER A 77 3.50 17.47 -6.55
N VAL A 78 2.87 16.72 -5.65
CA VAL A 78 3.52 16.15 -4.46
C VAL A 78 4.01 14.75 -4.76
N ARG A 79 5.31 14.50 -4.63
CA ARG A 79 5.87 13.15 -4.77
C ARG A 79 5.74 12.38 -3.46
N LEU A 80 4.95 11.30 -3.47
CA LEU A 80 4.84 10.40 -2.32
C LEU A 80 6.04 9.45 -2.26
N PRO A 81 6.58 9.17 -1.06
CA PRO A 81 7.56 8.11 -0.87
C PRO A 81 6.92 6.73 -1.10
N GLU A 82 7.74 5.73 -1.42
CA GLU A 82 7.28 4.34 -1.63
C GLU A 82 6.71 3.70 -0.36
N ALA A 83 7.22 4.13 0.81
CA ALA A 83 6.77 3.71 2.13
C ALA A 83 6.96 4.85 3.14
N PHE A 84 6.06 4.94 4.11
CA PHE A 84 6.13 5.87 5.24
C PHE A 84 5.31 5.34 6.41
N ALA A 85 5.53 5.89 7.61
CA ALA A 85 4.83 5.49 8.81
C ALA A 85 3.74 6.47 9.20
N GLY A 86 2.63 5.96 9.72
CA GLY A 86 1.68 6.73 10.51
C GLY A 86 2.01 6.58 11.99
N VAL A 87 2.29 7.70 12.66
CA VAL A 87 2.54 7.72 14.12
C VAL A 87 1.40 8.43 14.85
N PRO A 88 0.89 7.89 15.98
CA PRO A 88 -0.11 8.59 16.77
C PRO A 88 0.42 9.94 17.27
N VAL A 89 -0.39 11.00 17.17
CA VAL A 89 -0.06 12.35 17.66
C VAL A 89 -0.26 12.43 19.18
N HIS A 90 0.11 11.40 19.94
CA HIS A 90 0.08 11.51 21.40
C HIS A 90 0.96 12.69 21.83
N ALA A 91 0.52 13.44 22.85
CA ALA A 91 1.07 14.71 23.34
C ALA A 91 2.57 14.72 23.72
N GLN A 92 3.29 13.62 23.47
CA GLN A 92 4.68 13.40 23.78
C GLN A 92 5.65 14.11 22.83
N PHE A 93 5.21 14.61 21.67
CA PHE A 93 6.06 15.36 20.72
C PHE A 93 5.93 16.90 20.85
N GLY A 94 5.28 17.41 21.90
CA GLY A 94 4.96 18.85 22.00
C GLY A 94 4.85 19.42 23.41
N GLY A 95 5.42 18.78 24.43
CA GLY A 95 5.44 19.31 25.79
C GLY A 95 6.34 18.48 26.68
N GLY A 96 7.47 19.05 27.10
CA GLY A 96 8.20 18.52 28.24
C GLY A 96 7.30 18.44 29.48
N MET A 97 7.71 17.60 30.43
CA MET A 97 7.14 17.46 31.78
C MET A 97 5.98 16.47 31.89
N GLY A 98 6.31 15.24 32.30
CA GLY A 98 5.32 14.22 32.65
C GLY A 98 5.87 12.87 33.09
N GLY A 99 7.14 12.80 33.52
CA GLY A 99 7.58 11.70 34.38
C GLY A 99 7.04 11.91 35.78
N MET A 100 5.89 11.32 36.12
CA MET A 100 5.37 11.15 37.48
C MET A 100 4.11 10.26 37.39
N GLY A 101 4.13 9.03 37.92
CA GLY A 101 3.58 8.75 39.25
C GLY A 101 2.05 8.61 39.17
N GLY A 102 1.39 7.51 39.52
CA GLY A 102 1.77 6.32 40.26
C GLY A 102 0.54 5.40 40.35
N GLY A 103 0.74 4.22 40.92
CA GLY A 103 -0.36 3.31 41.24
C GLY A 103 -1.32 3.88 42.29
N MET A 104 -2.61 3.62 42.11
CA MET A 104 -3.69 3.68 43.11
C MET A 104 -4.94 3.11 42.38
N GLY A 105 -5.63 2.05 42.80
CA GLY A 105 -6.05 1.72 44.16
C GLY A 105 -7.48 2.21 44.37
N GLY A 106 -8.48 1.31 44.32
CA GLY A 106 -9.89 1.55 44.68
C GLY A 106 -10.82 0.54 44.00
N MET A 107 -11.20 -0.59 44.59
CA MET A 107 -12.04 -0.83 45.79
C MET A 107 -13.53 -0.53 45.58
N GLY A 108 -14.36 -1.56 45.79
CA GLY A 108 -15.82 -1.52 45.96
C GLY A 108 -16.57 -2.12 44.76
N GLY A 109 -17.39 -3.17 44.83
CA GLY A 109 -18.13 -3.78 45.93
C GLY A 109 -19.52 -4.12 45.38
N GLY A 110 -20.18 -5.18 45.87
CA GLY A 110 -21.64 -5.29 45.75
C GLY A 110 -22.22 -6.44 44.92
N MET A 111 -22.47 -7.51 45.64
CA MET A 111 -23.45 -8.59 45.46
C MET A 111 -24.88 -8.13 45.11
N GLY A 112 -25.60 -8.95 44.33
CA GLY A 112 -27.07 -8.96 44.19
C GLY A 112 -27.58 -8.63 42.79
N GLY A 113 -28.43 -9.41 42.12
CA GLY A 113 -29.11 -10.65 42.46
C GLY A 113 -30.01 -11.10 41.29
N MET A 114 -30.49 -12.34 41.42
CA MET A 114 -31.82 -12.79 41.01
C MET A 114 -32.12 -12.90 39.50
N GLY A 115 -31.80 -14.09 38.97
CA GLY A 115 -32.51 -14.68 37.84
C GLY A 115 -33.82 -15.34 38.31
N GLY A 116 -34.84 -15.33 37.43
CA GLY A 116 -36.05 -16.15 37.56
C GLY A 116 -37.32 -15.46 37.06
N GLY A 117 -37.99 -16.06 36.07
CA GLY A 117 -39.32 -15.68 35.55
C GLY A 117 -39.31 -15.62 34.02
N MET A 118 -39.51 -16.71 33.27
CA MET A 118 -40.77 -17.44 33.07
C MET A 118 -41.95 -16.53 32.71
N GLY A 119 -42.18 -16.37 31.41
CA GLY A 119 -43.34 -15.68 30.84
C GLY A 119 -43.54 -16.14 29.40
N GLY A 120 -44.43 -17.12 29.23
CA GLY A 120 -44.84 -17.64 27.94
C GLY A 120 -45.67 -16.65 27.14
N GLY A 121 -45.57 -16.75 25.82
CA GLY A 121 -46.39 -15.98 24.89
C GLY A 121 -46.40 -16.69 23.54
N GLN A 122 -47.29 -17.66 23.40
CA GLN A 122 -47.71 -18.20 22.10
C GLN A 122 -48.26 -17.03 21.26
N GLY A 123 -47.62 -16.79 20.13
CA GLY A 123 -48.14 -15.96 19.06
C GLY A 123 -47.97 -16.71 17.74
N MET A 124 -48.94 -17.55 17.40
CA MET A 124 -49.08 -18.06 16.03
C MET A 124 -49.40 -16.87 15.12
N GLY A 125 -48.49 -16.57 14.20
CA GLY A 125 -48.68 -15.62 13.11
C GLY A 125 -48.44 -16.33 11.78
N MET A 126 -49.49 -16.99 11.30
CA MET A 126 -49.60 -17.55 9.95
C MET A 126 -49.75 -16.40 8.94
N GLY A 127 -48.98 -16.43 7.85
CA GLY A 127 -49.17 -15.46 6.76
C GLY A 127 -48.06 -15.51 5.72
N GLY A 128 -48.25 -16.32 4.68
CA GLY A 128 -47.40 -16.33 3.50
C GLY A 128 -47.51 -15.02 2.70
N GLY A 129 -46.44 -14.70 1.97
CA GLY A 129 -46.34 -13.52 1.13
C GLY A 129 -45.18 -13.63 0.15
N MET A 130 -45.29 -14.57 -0.78
CA MET A 130 -44.53 -14.59 -2.02
C MET A 130 -45.09 -13.51 -2.94
N GLY A 131 -44.25 -12.56 -3.38
CA GLY A 131 -44.64 -11.65 -4.47
C GLY A 131 -43.92 -10.32 -4.50
N GLY A 132 -42.98 -10.19 -5.44
CA GLY A 132 -42.74 -8.92 -6.13
C GLY A 132 -41.59 -8.07 -5.61
N MET A 133 -40.43 -8.16 -6.27
CA MET A 133 -39.73 -6.93 -6.68
C MET A 133 -38.79 -7.23 -7.86
N GLY A 134 -39.36 -7.23 -9.05
CA GLY A 134 -38.61 -6.92 -10.25
C GLY A 134 -38.22 -5.44 -10.18
N GLY A 135 -36.93 -5.18 -10.05
CA GLY A 135 -36.34 -3.85 -10.10
C GLY A 135 -35.17 -3.86 -11.07
N GLY A 136 -35.46 -3.55 -12.33
CA GLY A 136 -34.44 -3.16 -13.29
C GLY A 136 -33.81 -1.85 -12.85
N MET A 137 -32.49 -1.85 -12.69
CA MET A 137 -31.65 -0.68 -12.51
C MET A 137 -30.36 -0.99 -13.27
N GLY A 138 -30.16 -0.57 -14.51
CA GLY A 138 -30.41 0.76 -15.04
C GLY A 138 -29.22 1.65 -14.69
N GLY A 139 -28.20 1.65 -15.55
CA GLY A 139 -27.19 2.70 -15.59
C GLY A 139 -25.93 2.48 -14.75
N MET A 140 -25.09 1.49 -15.10
CA MET A 140 -23.68 1.49 -14.69
C MET A 140 -22.85 2.28 -15.71
N GLY A 141 -23.20 3.56 -15.85
CA GLY A 141 -22.45 4.57 -16.60
C GLY A 141 -22.06 5.67 -15.63
N GLY A 142 -20.87 5.56 -15.05
CA GLY A 142 -20.39 6.54 -14.09
C GLY A 142 -18.97 6.24 -13.62
N GLY A 143 -18.00 6.93 -14.23
CA GLY A 143 -16.76 7.32 -13.56
C GLY A 143 -15.81 6.20 -13.15
N MET A 144 -15.30 5.44 -14.13
CA MET A 144 -14.05 4.68 -13.97
C MET A 144 -12.86 5.65 -14.03
N GLY A 145 -12.72 6.48 -13.00
CA GLY A 145 -11.60 7.40 -12.81
C GLY A 145 -10.96 7.13 -11.46
N GLY A 146 -9.88 6.34 -11.46
CA GLY A 146 -9.08 6.07 -10.27
C GLY A 146 -8.88 4.58 -9.99
N MET A 147 -8.40 3.83 -10.98
CA MET A 147 -7.94 2.45 -10.79
C MET A 147 -6.56 2.33 -11.46
N GLY A 148 -5.49 2.44 -10.68
CA GLY A 148 -4.12 2.14 -11.13
C GLY A 148 -3.00 2.83 -10.34
N GLY A 149 -2.18 2.01 -9.65
CA GLY A 149 -0.84 2.34 -9.11
C GLY A 149 -0.84 2.77 -7.65
N GLY A 150 -0.51 1.94 -6.65
CA GLY A 150 0.51 0.91 -6.65
C GLY A 150 1.90 1.55 -6.47
N GLY A 151 2.21 2.05 -5.27
CA GLY A 151 3.54 2.40 -4.79
C GLY A 151 4.22 3.63 -5.42
N GLY A 152 4.28 4.74 -4.66
CA GLY A 152 5.17 5.88 -4.94
C GLY A 152 4.92 6.60 -6.27
N GLY A 153 4.14 7.67 -6.26
CA GLY A 153 3.83 8.48 -7.45
C GLY A 153 3.63 9.95 -7.15
N PHE A 154 3.54 10.76 -8.21
CA PHE A 154 3.19 12.17 -8.13
C PHE A 154 1.69 12.35 -7.94
N PHE A 155 1.31 13.24 -7.03
CA PHE A 155 -0.06 13.55 -6.70
C PHE A 155 -0.32 15.05 -6.84
N ASN A 156 -1.14 15.42 -7.82
CA ASN A 156 -1.46 16.81 -8.10
C ASN A 156 -2.52 17.34 -7.13
N VAL A 157 -2.18 18.40 -6.40
CA VAL A 157 -3.08 19.06 -5.44
C VAL A 157 -3.29 20.52 -5.87
N VAL A 158 -4.52 20.81 -6.29
CA VAL A 158 -4.92 22.18 -6.61
C VAL A 158 -5.19 22.98 -5.32
N PRO A 159 -5.06 24.31 -5.36
CA PRO A 159 -5.52 25.17 -4.28
C PRO A 159 -6.99 24.89 -3.92
N GLU A 160 -7.35 25.09 -2.66
CA GLU A 160 -8.72 25.03 -2.13
C GLU A 160 -9.38 23.64 -2.06
N LYS A 161 -8.96 22.67 -2.88
CA LYS A 161 -9.53 21.31 -2.88
C LYS A 161 -8.54 20.29 -2.30
N PRO A 162 -8.84 19.66 -1.15
CA PRO A 162 -7.98 18.62 -0.61
C PRO A 162 -8.00 17.40 -1.52
N GLY A 163 -6.82 16.88 -1.84
CA GLY A 163 -6.67 15.59 -2.46
C GLY A 163 -6.74 14.47 -1.42
N LYS A 164 -7.34 13.33 -1.79
CA LYS A 164 -7.47 12.16 -0.92
C LYS A 164 -6.88 10.93 -1.59
N ILE A 165 -6.07 10.18 -0.86
CA ILE A 165 -5.43 8.95 -1.32
C ILE A 165 -5.74 7.85 -0.32
N LYS A 166 -6.21 6.70 -0.80
CA LYS A 166 -6.35 5.49 0.01
C LYS A 166 -5.02 4.75 0.02
N LEU A 167 -4.63 4.29 1.19
CA LEU A 167 -3.36 3.60 1.43
C LEU A 167 -3.65 2.25 2.07
N ASP A 168 -2.95 1.25 1.58
CA ASP A 168 -2.79 -0.01 2.31
C ASP A 168 -1.74 0.20 3.41
N ALA A 169 -2.01 -0.38 4.59
CA ALA A 169 -1.21 -0.19 5.78
C ALA A 169 -1.04 -1.53 6.51
N VAL A 170 0.02 -1.66 7.29
CA VAL A 170 0.25 -2.81 8.18
C VAL A 170 0.67 -2.30 9.54
N CYS A 171 0.31 -3.03 10.60
CA CYS A 171 0.80 -2.76 11.95
C CYS A 171 2.28 -3.13 12.04
N LEU A 172 3.13 -2.15 12.37
CA LEU A 172 4.56 -2.39 12.58
C LEU A 172 4.86 -3.04 13.93
N GLU A 173 3.94 -2.94 14.89
CA GLU A 173 4.12 -3.44 16.25
C GLU A 173 2.94 -4.34 16.60
N HIS A 174 3.25 -5.53 17.10
CA HIS A 174 2.25 -6.48 17.56
C HIS A 174 1.72 -6.10 18.96
N GLY A 175 0.44 -6.36 19.21
CA GLY A 175 -0.18 -6.22 20.54
C GLY A 175 -0.64 -4.81 20.91
N LYS A 176 -0.35 -3.80 20.09
CA LYS A 176 -0.94 -2.47 20.21
C LYS A 176 -2.40 -2.47 19.72
N PRO A 177 -3.26 -1.60 20.28
CA PRO A 177 -4.65 -1.50 19.82
C PRO A 177 -4.71 -1.07 18.36
N ASP A 178 -5.63 -1.69 17.62
CA ASP A 178 -5.83 -1.37 16.20
C ASP A 178 -6.18 0.11 16.01
N PRO A 179 -5.66 0.74 14.94
CA PRO A 179 -5.95 2.12 14.67
C PRO A 179 -7.43 2.34 14.33
N THR A 180 -8.02 3.46 14.76
CA THR A 180 -9.42 3.80 14.46
C THR A 180 -9.52 5.22 13.90
N PRO A 181 -10.59 5.58 13.17
CA PRO A 181 -10.73 6.93 12.58
C PRO A 181 -10.72 8.07 13.57
N ARG A 182 -10.94 7.79 14.86
CA ARG A 182 -10.93 8.80 15.93
C ARG A 182 -9.52 9.11 16.45
N MET A 183 -8.55 8.24 16.21
CA MET A 183 -7.18 8.44 16.68
C MET A 183 -6.44 9.37 15.74
N LYS A 184 -5.79 10.39 16.31
CA LYS A 184 -5.01 11.37 15.54
C LYS A 184 -3.66 10.76 15.18
N TYR A 185 -3.34 10.74 13.89
CA TYR A 185 -2.07 10.29 13.37
C TYR A 185 -1.41 11.38 12.52
N THR A 186 -0.08 11.43 12.54
CA THR A 186 0.74 12.19 11.58
C THR A 186 1.62 11.22 10.81
N ILE A 187 2.09 11.64 9.64
CA ILE A 187 3.04 10.84 8.86
C ILE A 187 4.49 11.17 9.27
N ALA A 188 5.35 10.17 9.18
CA ALA A 188 6.79 10.27 9.39
C ALA A 188 7.53 9.35 8.40
N PRO A 189 8.81 9.61 8.08
CA PRO A 189 9.64 8.66 7.34
C PRO A 189 9.64 7.30 8.05
N ILE A 190 9.59 6.20 7.28
CA ILE A 190 9.47 4.86 7.87
C ILE A 190 10.70 4.49 8.72
N GLU A 191 11.85 5.07 8.39
CA GLU A 191 13.11 4.91 9.09
C GLU A 191 13.08 5.47 10.51
N THR A 192 12.12 6.35 10.84
CA THR A 192 11.98 6.87 12.22
C THR A 192 11.29 5.90 13.15
N VAL A 193 10.66 4.84 12.63
CA VAL A 193 9.90 3.85 13.42
C VAL A 193 10.48 2.44 13.33
N THR A 194 11.24 2.12 12.28
CA THR A 194 11.93 0.83 12.17
C THR A 194 13.28 1.01 11.48
N SER A 195 14.29 0.28 11.97
CA SER A 195 15.63 0.23 11.39
C SER A 195 15.87 -1.04 10.56
N ASP A 196 14.90 -1.94 10.48
CA ASP A 196 15.03 -3.17 9.70
C ASP A 196 14.71 -2.91 8.20
N PRO A 197 15.72 -2.94 7.31
CA PRO A 197 15.50 -2.64 5.91
C PRO A 197 14.66 -3.72 5.20
N ALA A 198 14.62 -4.96 5.71
CA ALA A 198 13.74 -5.98 5.16
C ALA A 198 12.27 -5.68 5.47
N ALA A 199 11.97 -5.17 6.67
CA ALA A 199 10.61 -4.75 7.01
C ALA A 199 10.15 -3.57 6.13
N ILE A 200 11.03 -2.60 5.90
CA ILE A 200 10.75 -1.46 5.00
C ILE A 200 10.45 -1.95 3.58
N GLU A 201 11.25 -2.89 3.06
CA GLU A 201 11.03 -3.46 1.72
C GLU A 201 9.72 -4.23 1.63
N VAL A 202 9.31 -4.96 2.68
CA VAL A 202 7.98 -5.60 2.73
C VAL A 202 6.86 -4.57 2.61
N VAL A 203 6.96 -3.43 3.31
CA VAL A 203 5.97 -2.35 3.24
C VAL A 203 5.92 -1.74 1.83
N LYS A 204 7.07 -1.57 1.17
CA LYS A 204 7.12 -1.10 -0.23
C LYS A 204 6.42 -2.09 -1.17
N MET A 205 6.70 -3.39 -1.03
CA MET A 205 6.06 -4.43 -1.84
C MET A 205 4.55 -4.46 -1.63
N LEU A 206 4.06 -4.25 -0.41
CA LEU A 206 2.63 -4.08 -0.13
C LEU A 206 2.07 -2.86 -0.87
N GLY A 207 2.70 -1.69 -0.72
CA GLY A 207 2.26 -0.46 -1.38
C GLY A 207 2.23 -0.57 -2.91
N GLN A 208 3.11 -1.38 -3.49
CA GLN A 208 3.18 -1.69 -4.92
C GLN A 208 2.18 -2.77 -5.37
N GLY A 209 1.42 -3.37 -4.45
CA GLY A 209 0.47 -4.46 -4.75
C GLY A 209 1.13 -5.81 -5.04
N MET A 210 2.41 -5.97 -4.69
CA MET A 210 3.15 -7.23 -4.89
C MET A 210 2.88 -8.27 -3.78
N LEU A 211 2.37 -7.82 -2.63
CA LEU A 211 2.03 -8.68 -1.50
C LEU A 211 0.57 -8.51 -1.07
N PRO A 212 -0.15 -9.62 -0.78
CA PRO A 212 -1.41 -9.55 -0.08
C PRO A 212 -1.27 -8.98 1.34
N GLN A 213 -2.33 -8.35 1.83
CA GLN A 213 -2.40 -7.69 3.13
C GLN A 213 -1.94 -8.58 4.31
N ASN A 214 -2.53 -9.78 4.46
CA ASN A 214 -2.18 -10.68 5.58
C ASN A 214 -0.75 -11.20 5.48
N THR A 215 -0.28 -11.48 4.26
CA THR A 215 1.12 -11.89 4.02
C THR A 215 2.10 -10.80 4.44
N ALA A 216 1.83 -9.54 4.08
CA ALA A 216 2.64 -8.41 4.50
C ALA A 216 2.63 -8.23 6.03
N GLN A 217 1.47 -8.36 6.67
CA GLN A 217 1.35 -8.25 8.14
C GLN A 217 2.16 -9.33 8.87
N ALA A 218 2.12 -10.59 8.40
CA ALA A 218 2.92 -11.69 8.95
C ALA A 218 4.43 -11.45 8.76
N ALA A 219 4.83 -11.02 7.56
CA ALA A 219 6.22 -10.74 7.23
C ALA A 219 6.77 -9.58 8.08
N VAL A 220 6.01 -8.51 8.27
CA VAL A 220 6.40 -7.39 9.13
C VAL A 220 6.56 -7.85 10.57
N TRP A 221 5.56 -8.50 11.18
CA TRP A 221 5.66 -8.94 12.58
C TRP A 221 6.78 -9.95 12.84
N ASN A 222 7.12 -10.79 11.85
CA ASN A 222 8.29 -11.65 11.96
C ASN A 222 9.61 -10.86 12.07
N ARG A 223 9.67 -9.70 11.40
CA ARG A 223 10.85 -8.86 11.28
C ARG A 223 10.98 -7.82 12.40
N THR A 224 9.89 -7.19 12.79
CA THR A 224 9.88 -6.09 13.76
C THR A 224 9.66 -6.54 15.20
N ASP A 225 8.82 -7.55 15.41
CA ASP A 225 8.41 -8.02 16.75
C ASP A 225 9.06 -9.35 17.16
N ASN A 226 9.95 -9.91 16.32
CA ASN A 226 10.60 -11.21 16.52
C ASN A 226 9.64 -12.40 16.68
N LEU A 227 8.40 -12.29 16.18
CA LEU A 227 7.47 -13.42 16.21
C LEU A 227 7.93 -14.52 15.25
N SER A 228 8.18 -15.72 15.77
CA SER A 228 8.53 -16.87 14.96
C SER A 228 7.36 -17.29 14.06
N TRP A 229 7.67 -17.98 12.95
CA TRP A 229 6.64 -18.51 12.06
C TRP A 229 5.68 -19.48 12.77
N ALA A 230 6.16 -20.21 13.78
CA ALA A 230 5.33 -21.08 14.61
C ALA A 230 4.34 -20.28 15.47
N GLU A 231 4.77 -19.18 16.08
CA GLU A 231 3.90 -18.29 16.86
C GLU A 231 2.88 -17.60 15.96
N LEU A 232 3.29 -17.15 14.76
CA LEU A 232 2.38 -16.58 13.77
C LEU A 232 1.34 -17.60 13.31
N ALA A 233 1.72 -18.86 13.08
CA ALA A 233 0.80 -19.94 12.71
C ALA A 233 -0.23 -20.26 13.80
N GLN A 234 0.15 -20.09 15.06
CA GLN A 234 -0.75 -20.34 16.19
C GLN A 234 -1.66 -19.16 16.51
N LYS A 235 -1.43 -17.99 15.91
CA LYS A 235 -2.13 -16.76 16.24
C LYS A 235 -3.60 -16.82 15.83
N ASP A 236 -4.48 -16.56 16.79
CA ASP A 236 -5.92 -16.47 16.56
C ASP A 236 -6.30 -15.03 16.26
N ARG A 237 -7.10 -14.80 15.21
CA ARG A 237 -7.77 -13.51 14.94
C ARG A 237 -9.05 -13.40 15.75
N VAL A 238 -9.85 -14.45 15.72
CA VAL A 238 -11.12 -14.51 16.44
C VAL A 238 -11.18 -15.81 17.22
N ARG A 239 -11.52 -15.70 18.50
CA ARG A 239 -11.85 -16.83 19.36
C ARG A 239 -13.24 -16.61 19.94
N LEU A 240 -14.24 -17.32 19.42
CA LEU A 240 -15.63 -17.22 19.87
C LEU A 240 -15.96 -18.34 20.87
N LEU A 241 -17.01 -18.10 21.68
CA LEU A 241 -17.76 -19.07 22.49
C LEU A 241 -16.92 -20.23 23.07
N ARG A 242 -16.33 -20.05 24.26
CA ARG A 242 -15.63 -21.13 25.00
C ARG A 242 -14.67 -22.00 24.14
N GLY A 243 -14.08 -21.41 23.08
CA GLY A 243 -13.12 -22.10 22.21
C GLY A 243 -13.73 -23.01 21.13
N GLN A 244 -15.04 -22.97 20.90
CA GLN A 244 -15.70 -23.80 19.88
C GLN A 244 -15.41 -23.34 18.45
N TYR A 245 -15.04 -22.08 18.26
CA TYR A 245 -14.63 -21.54 16.97
C TYR A 245 -13.38 -20.69 17.13
N VAL A 246 -12.37 -21.02 16.32
CA VAL A 246 -11.10 -20.33 16.24
C VAL A 246 -10.82 -20.01 14.78
N GLU A 247 -10.80 -18.72 14.45
CA GLU A 247 -10.27 -18.24 13.18
C GLU A 247 -8.80 -17.87 13.37
N LYS A 248 -7.92 -18.52 12.61
CA LYS A 248 -6.49 -18.15 12.61
C LYS A 248 -6.28 -16.83 11.91
N PHE A 249 -5.33 -16.06 12.41
CA PHE A 249 -4.95 -14.79 11.79
C PHE A 249 -4.32 -15.00 10.42
N PHE A 250 -3.52 -16.07 10.29
CA PHE A 250 -2.85 -16.43 9.06
C PHE A 250 -3.12 -17.89 8.71
N ASN A 251 -3.33 -18.17 7.43
CA ASN A 251 -3.36 -19.52 6.90
C ASN A 251 -1.96 -19.98 6.45
N HIS A 252 -1.80 -21.27 6.16
CA HIS A 252 -0.52 -21.86 5.78
C HIS A 252 0.07 -21.28 4.49
N GLN A 253 -0.76 -20.93 3.51
CA GLN A 253 -0.30 -20.34 2.24
C GLN A 253 0.18 -18.90 2.45
N GLU A 254 -0.53 -18.11 3.26
CA GLU A 254 -0.12 -16.75 3.62
C GLU A 254 1.22 -16.73 4.33
N LEU A 255 1.45 -17.67 5.26
CA LEU A 255 2.72 -17.82 5.97
C LEU A 255 3.86 -18.30 5.06
N ALA A 256 3.59 -19.25 4.16
CA ALA A 256 4.56 -19.69 3.17
C ALA A 256 5.00 -18.54 2.26
N MET A 257 4.04 -17.73 1.80
CA MET A 257 4.34 -16.54 1.01
C MET A 257 5.08 -15.48 1.82
N ALA A 258 4.74 -15.31 3.11
CA ALA A 258 5.41 -14.35 3.98
C ALA A 258 6.89 -14.73 4.21
N MET A 259 7.18 -16.03 4.38
CA MET A 259 8.56 -16.53 4.46
C MET A 259 9.36 -16.19 3.20
N GLN A 260 8.79 -16.40 2.01
CA GLN A 260 9.43 -16.04 0.74
C GLN A 260 9.60 -14.54 0.59
N ALA A 261 8.58 -13.76 0.98
CA ALA A 261 8.61 -12.30 0.95
C ALA A 261 9.75 -11.74 1.82
N VAL A 262 9.94 -12.28 3.03
CA VAL A 262 11.04 -11.91 3.93
C VAL A 262 12.40 -12.22 3.30
N GLN A 263 12.56 -13.37 2.63
CA GLN A 263 13.81 -13.72 1.95
C GLN A 263 14.12 -12.75 0.81
N VAL A 264 13.14 -12.47 -0.05
CA VAL A 264 13.27 -11.50 -1.15
C VAL A 264 13.57 -10.11 -0.63
N ALA A 265 12.85 -9.66 0.40
CA ALA A 265 13.04 -8.35 1.02
C ALA A 265 14.44 -8.21 1.61
N THR A 266 14.92 -9.25 2.30
CA THR A 266 16.28 -9.28 2.87
C THR A 266 17.34 -9.18 1.77
N ALA A 267 17.20 -9.95 0.69
CA ALA A 267 18.13 -9.92 -0.44
C ALA A 267 18.17 -8.54 -1.11
N ARG A 268 17.01 -7.93 -1.36
CA ARG A 268 16.90 -6.57 -1.93
C ARG A 268 17.51 -5.50 -1.02
N ALA A 269 17.22 -5.58 0.28
CA ALA A 269 17.79 -4.68 1.28
C ALA A 269 19.32 -4.75 1.32
N GLN A 270 19.89 -5.96 1.30
CA GLN A 270 21.35 -6.17 1.26
C GLN A 270 21.97 -5.63 -0.03
N PHE A 271 21.34 -5.89 -1.18
CA PHE A 271 21.78 -5.39 -2.48
C PHE A 271 21.81 -3.85 -2.51
N MET A 272 20.74 -3.19 -2.05
CA MET A 272 20.69 -1.72 -1.94
C MET A 272 21.77 -1.16 -1.02
N LYS A 273 22.00 -1.80 0.13
CA LYS A 273 23.07 -1.41 1.06
C LYS A 273 24.46 -1.52 0.41
N SER A 274 24.70 -2.59 -0.35
CA SER A 274 25.98 -2.79 -1.06
C SER A 274 26.25 -1.74 -2.13
N GLN A 275 25.22 -1.33 -2.88
CA GLN A 275 25.34 -0.28 -3.90
C GLN A 275 25.62 1.11 -3.30
N ALA A 276 24.99 1.42 -2.16
CA ALA A 276 25.23 2.66 -1.45
C ALA A 276 26.69 2.77 -0.98
N THR A 277 27.31 1.65 -0.57
CA THR A 277 28.71 1.62 -0.14
C THR A 277 29.74 1.67 -1.28
N THR A 278 29.39 1.24 -2.49
CA THR A 278 30.29 1.27 -3.66
C THR A 278 30.26 2.60 -4.43
N SER A 279 29.40 3.54 -4.04
CA SER A 279 29.19 4.82 -4.75
C SER A 279 29.97 6.04 -4.21
N PRO A 280 31.23 5.92 -3.73
CA PRO A 280 32.12 7.08 -3.73
C PRO A 280 33.43 6.75 -4.46
N THR A 281 33.48 6.96 -5.78
CA THR A 281 34.70 7.41 -6.47
C THR A 281 34.26 8.04 -7.79
N ALA A 282 34.26 9.37 -7.79
CA ALA A 282 34.27 10.16 -8.99
C ALA A 282 35.40 9.67 -9.91
N ILE A 283 35.08 9.60 -11.19
CA ILE A 283 36.00 9.40 -12.29
C ILE A 283 37.04 10.52 -12.23
N THR A 284 38.17 10.30 -11.56
CA THR A 284 39.39 11.06 -11.82
C THR A 284 39.94 10.50 -13.11
N SER A 285 39.60 11.15 -14.23
CA SER A 285 40.29 10.97 -15.50
C SER A 285 41.80 11.01 -15.25
N PRO A 286 42.60 10.02 -15.69
CA PRO A 286 44.05 10.17 -15.66
C PRO A 286 44.41 11.35 -16.56
N GLY A 287 44.83 12.44 -15.91
CA GLY A 287 45.36 13.61 -16.56
C GLY A 287 46.55 13.23 -17.41
N LEU A 288 46.47 13.65 -18.67
CA LEU A 288 47.55 13.76 -19.63
C LEU A 288 48.74 14.49 -18.99
N LEU A 289 49.82 13.75 -18.71
CA LEU A 289 51.17 14.27 -18.51
C LEU A 289 52.14 13.43 -19.35
N GLU A 290 53.26 14.05 -19.74
CA GLU A 290 54.25 13.69 -20.77
C GLU A 290 53.84 14.05 -22.22
N ALA A 291 54.46 15.00 -22.93
CA ALA A 291 55.60 15.87 -22.65
C ALA A 291 55.56 17.04 -23.64
N ALA A 292 55.78 18.26 -23.16
CA ALA A 292 56.10 19.41 -24.00
C ALA A 292 57.51 19.91 -23.64
N ASN A 293 58.37 19.86 -24.66
CA ASN A 293 59.45 20.79 -24.99
C ASN A 293 60.62 21.05 -24.03
N GLN A 294 61.81 20.87 -24.65
CA GLN A 294 63.04 21.66 -24.55
C GLN A 294 63.98 21.37 -23.37
#